data_AF-A0A915IBG8-F1
#
_entry.id   AF-A0A915IBG8-F1
#
_cell.length_a   1.000
_cell.length_b   1.000
_cell.length_c   1.000
_cell.angle_alpha   90.00
_cell.angle_beta   90.00
_cell.angle_gamma   90.00
#
_symmetry.space_group_name_H-M   'P 1'
#
loop_
_entity.id
_entity.type
_entity.pdbx_description
1 polymer ?
#
loop_
_entity_poly.entity_id
_entity_poly.type
_entity_poly.pdbx_seq_one_letter_code
_entity_poly.pdbx_strand_id
1 'polypeptide(L)'
;MSIILDSLIRVIIKDLHHEVIMLNHKLFIYKIFFYCLLEICDSFLDTLFQSPTQAPDVASSTASANMASIMPIASSNGGTAGLCQAGQEIQNGGFISQCNGKFYATVACLLPSNGVRVPIGSRANDGNFEYICVSDGSTTSLKSTACIIDGQRLEPNYAMAVGDFYKGCYQSPDDFLLKLLHLFE
;
A
#
# COMPACT_ATOMS: atom_id res chain seq x y z
N MET A 1 35.82 -53.26 3.93
CA MET A 1 34.35 -53.18 3.72
C MET A 1 33.63 -52.24 4.68
N SER A 2 34.33 -51.36 5.43
CA SER A 2 33.71 -50.49 6.46
C SER A 2 33.62 -49.01 6.10
N ILE A 3 34.38 -48.53 5.09
CA ILE A 3 34.42 -47.11 4.72
C ILE A 3 33.25 -46.72 3.82
N ILE A 4 32.80 -47.64 2.95
CA ILE A 4 31.68 -47.38 2.02
C ILE A 4 30.35 -47.24 2.77
N LEU A 5 30.20 -47.94 3.90
CA LEU A 5 28.98 -47.92 4.71
C LEU A 5 28.82 -46.57 5.45
N ASP A 6 29.91 -45.99 5.95
CA ASP A 6 29.87 -44.69 6.66
C ASP A 6 29.55 -43.53 5.71
N SER A 7 30.07 -43.58 4.47
CA SER A 7 29.72 -42.59 3.44
C SER A 7 28.27 -42.70 3.00
N LEU A 8 27.71 -43.91 2.87
CA LEU A 8 26.30 -44.08 2.49
C LEU A 8 25.35 -43.58 3.59
N ILE A 9 25.66 -43.86 4.86
CA ILE A 9 24.86 -43.41 6.01
C ILE A 9 24.83 -41.89 6.09
N ARG A 10 25.95 -41.20 5.87
CA ARG A 10 26.00 -39.72 5.87
C ARG A 10 25.21 -39.08 4.74
N VAL A 11 25.13 -39.73 3.58
CA VAL A 11 24.32 -39.25 2.45
C VAL A 11 22.83 -39.44 2.74
N ILE A 12 22.44 -40.61 3.24
CA ILE A 12 21.03 -40.90 3.60
C ILE A 12 20.55 -39.98 4.74
N ILE A 13 21.37 -39.70 5.75
CA ILE A 13 21.01 -38.78 6.84
C ILE A 13 20.86 -37.34 6.32
N LYS A 14 21.69 -36.90 5.36
CA LYS A 14 21.57 -35.56 4.78
C LYS A 14 20.30 -35.39 3.94
N ASP A 15 19.92 -36.40 3.17
CA ASP A 15 18.67 -36.39 2.40
C ASP A 15 17.44 -36.49 3.31
N LEU A 16 17.47 -37.32 4.35
CA LEU A 16 16.37 -37.39 5.33
C LEU A 16 16.18 -36.05 6.08
N HIS A 17 17.27 -35.34 6.38
CA HIS A 17 17.20 -34.06 7.07
C HIS A 17 16.59 -32.95 6.19
N HIS A 18 16.81 -33.00 4.87
CA HIS A 18 16.18 -32.07 3.93
C HIS A 18 14.68 -32.31 3.79
N GLU A 19 14.24 -33.58 3.72
CA GLU A 19 12.80 -33.90 3.66
C GLU A 19 12.07 -33.59 4.97
N VAL A 20 12.69 -33.82 6.13
CA VAL A 20 12.08 -33.49 7.43
C VAL A 20 11.95 -31.98 7.64
N ILE A 21 12.92 -31.18 7.18
CA ILE A 21 12.83 -29.71 7.21
C ILE A 21 11.72 -29.21 6.28
N MET A 22 11.58 -29.79 5.09
CA MET A 22 10.50 -29.46 4.16
C MET A 22 9.11 -29.83 4.69
N LEU A 23 8.95 -30.98 5.35
CA LEU A 23 7.69 -31.35 6.01
C LEU A 23 7.36 -30.43 7.18
N ASN A 24 8.36 -30.01 7.97
CA ASN A 24 8.14 -29.08 9.08
C ASN A 24 7.75 -27.69 8.58
N HIS A 25 8.33 -27.23 7.46
CA HIS A 25 7.96 -25.95 6.85
C HIS A 25 6.54 -25.99 6.26
N LYS A 26 6.16 -27.08 5.59
CA LYS A 26 4.78 -27.29 5.12
C LYS A 26 3.80 -27.36 6.28
N LEU A 27 4.11 -28.08 7.36
CA LEU A 27 3.27 -28.10 8.57
C LEU A 27 3.18 -26.72 9.25
N PHE A 28 4.25 -25.93 9.22
CA PHE A 28 4.28 -24.59 9.78
C PHE A 28 3.40 -23.62 8.98
N ILE A 29 3.47 -23.68 7.64
CA ILE A 29 2.58 -22.92 6.75
C ILE A 29 1.12 -23.37 6.94
N TYR A 30 0.84 -24.67 7.01
CA TYR A 30 -0.51 -25.17 7.30
C TYR A 30 -1.01 -24.73 8.67
N LYS A 31 -0.17 -24.72 9.70
CA LYS A 31 -0.53 -24.19 11.01
C LYS A 31 -0.84 -22.70 10.94
N ILE A 32 -0.01 -21.88 10.30
CA ILE A 32 -0.27 -20.45 10.13
C ILE A 32 -1.59 -20.21 9.39
N PHE A 33 -1.83 -20.96 8.31
CA PHE A 33 -3.07 -20.87 7.54
C PHE A 33 -4.29 -21.28 8.39
N PHE A 34 -4.15 -22.32 9.21
CA PHE A 34 -5.21 -22.81 10.09
C PHE A 34 -5.50 -21.84 11.25
N TYR A 35 -4.47 -21.19 11.82
CA TYR A 35 -4.62 -20.14 12.83
C TYR A 35 -5.27 -18.87 12.25
N CYS A 36 -4.88 -18.45 11.04
CA CYS A 36 -5.56 -17.36 10.34
C CYS A 36 -7.03 -17.69 10.06
N LEU A 37 -7.33 -18.92 9.61
CA LEU A 37 -8.71 -19.36 9.38
C LEU A 37 -9.54 -19.39 10.68
N LEU A 38 -8.95 -19.77 11.81
CA LEU A 38 -9.61 -19.79 13.12
C LEU A 38 -9.92 -18.38 13.65
N GLU A 39 -8.97 -17.43 13.57
CA GLU A 39 -9.21 -16.05 14.01
C GLU A 39 -10.21 -15.30 13.10
N ILE A 40 -10.24 -15.62 11.80
CA ILE A 40 -11.25 -15.11 10.87
C ILE A 40 -12.63 -15.73 11.16
N CYS A 41 -12.71 -16.98 11.61
CA CYS A 41 -13.97 -17.63 11.97
C CYS A 41 -14.59 -17.06 13.27
N ASP A 42 -13.79 -16.70 14.28
CA ASP A 42 -14.31 -16.09 15.51
C ASP A 42 -14.97 -14.73 15.25
N SER A 43 -14.38 -13.91 14.38
CA SER A 43 -14.95 -12.60 14.02
C SER A 43 -16.17 -12.69 13.09
N PHE A 44 -16.30 -13.77 12.31
CA PHE A 44 -17.46 -14.01 11.45
C PHE A 44 -18.69 -14.55 12.22
N LEU A 45 -18.48 -15.30 13.31
CA LEU A 45 -19.56 -15.82 14.16
C LEU A 45 -20.25 -14.75 14.99
N ASP A 46 -19.52 -13.74 15.47
CA ASP A 46 -20.11 -12.59 16.18
C ASP A 46 -21.00 -11.74 15.27
N THR A 47 -20.69 -11.67 13.98
CA THR A 47 -21.48 -10.91 13.00
C THR A 47 -22.77 -11.63 12.59
N LEU A 48 -22.81 -12.97 12.68
CA LEU A 48 -23.98 -13.78 12.32
C LEU A 48 -25.02 -13.91 13.45
N PHE A 49 -24.67 -13.58 14.69
CA PHE A 49 -25.57 -13.68 15.86
C PHE A 49 -26.15 -12.35 16.36
N GLN A 50 -25.84 -11.21 15.73
CA GLN A 50 -26.53 -9.96 16.03
C GLN A 50 -27.88 -9.90 15.32
N SER A 51 -28.92 -10.25 16.06
CA SER A 51 -30.32 -10.04 15.68
C SER A 51 -30.60 -8.56 15.34
N PRO A 52 -31.39 -8.25 14.29
CA PRO A 52 -31.79 -6.90 13.98
C PRO A 52 -32.91 -6.48 14.93
N THR A 53 -32.58 -5.70 15.97
CA THR A 53 -33.59 -5.01 16.78
C THR A 53 -33.35 -3.50 16.80
N GLN A 54 -34.38 -2.84 16.27
CA GLN A 54 -34.86 -1.48 16.51
C GLN A 54 -34.42 -0.35 15.57
N ALA A 55 -35.48 0.24 15.03
CA ALA A 55 -35.57 1.42 14.20
C ALA A 55 -35.24 2.70 14.99
N PRO A 56 -34.98 3.83 14.30
CA PRO A 56 -34.35 5.00 14.89
C PRO A 56 -35.35 5.94 15.56
N ASP A 57 -35.06 6.33 16.80
CA ASP A 57 -35.73 7.46 17.44
C ASP A 57 -35.08 8.79 17.01
N VAL A 58 -35.96 9.68 16.57
CA VAL A 58 -35.75 11.07 16.21
C VAL A 58 -35.46 11.89 17.47
N ALA A 59 -34.32 12.59 17.52
CA ALA A 59 -34.18 13.76 18.38
C ALA A 59 -33.16 14.77 17.85
N SER A 60 -33.68 15.95 17.52
CA SER A 60 -32.99 17.20 17.24
C SER A 60 -32.32 17.81 18.47
N SER A 61 -31.16 18.44 18.30
CA SER A 61 -30.75 19.68 19.00
C SER A 61 -29.45 20.19 18.35
N THR A 62 -29.48 21.28 17.59
CA THR A 62 -29.23 22.68 18.01
C THR A 62 -27.85 22.92 18.66
N ALA A 63 -26.95 23.47 17.83
CA ALA A 63 -26.10 24.65 18.04
C ALA A 63 -25.10 24.72 19.21
N SER A 64 -23.83 24.92 18.86
CA SER A 64 -22.93 26.01 19.33
C SER A 64 -21.52 25.71 18.81
N ALA A 65 -21.06 26.36 17.72
CA ALA A 65 -20.24 27.57 17.70
C ALA A 65 -18.77 27.37 18.11
N ASN A 66 -17.89 27.93 17.26
CA ASN A 66 -16.46 28.22 17.43
C ASN A 66 -15.46 27.12 17.07
N MET A 67 -14.91 27.20 15.85
CA MET A 67 -13.51 27.59 15.68
C MET A 67 -13.29 28.12 14.26
N ALA A 68 -12.95 29.41 14.19
CA ALA A 68 -12.59 30.10 12.97
C ALA A 68 -11.24 29.61 12.47
N SER A 69 -11.23 28.88 11.35
CA SER A 69 -10.05 28.80 10.49
C SER A 69 -10.14 29.90 9.45
N ILE A 70 -9.26 30.87 9.63
CA ILE A 70 -9.00 31.99 8.74
C ILE A 70 -8.48 31.41 7.41
N MET A 71 -9.33 31.34 6.39
CA MET A 71 -8.89 31.20 5.01
C MET A 71 -8.69 32.61 4.42
N PRO A 72 -7.63 32.87 3.64
CA PRO A 72 -7.40 34.18 3.07
C PRO A 72 -8.48 34.54 2.04
N ILE A 73 -8.95 35.77 2.16
CA ILE A 73 -9.92 36.46 1.32
C ILE A 73 -9.37 36.54 -0.11
N ALA A 74 -9.99 35.82 -1.04
CA ALA A 74 -9.80 36.05 -2.46
C ALA A 74 -10.51 37.36 -2.84
N SER A 75 -9.70 38.30 -3.32
CA SER A 75 -10.09 39.61 -3.83
C SER A 75 -11.11 39.48 -4.97
N SER A 76 -12.32 39.98 -4.75
CA SER A 76 -13.37 40.09 -5.76
C SER A 76 -13.14 41.33 -6.61
N ASN A 77 -12.31 41.22 -7.65
CA ASN A 77 -12.35 42.14 -8.78
C ASN A 77 -13.20 41.53 -9.89
N GLY A 78 -14.30 42.22 -10.21
CA GLY A 78 -15.31 41.79 -11.15
C GLY A 78 -14.75 41.50 -12.55
N GLY A 79 -15.21 40.39 -13.12
CA GLY A 79 -14.98 40.03 -14.51
C GLY A 79 -15.84 38.83 -14.88
N THR A 80 -16.88 39.08 -15.67
CA THR A 80 -17.60 38.18 -16.59
C THR A 80 -17.60 36.67 -16.33
N ALA A 81 -18.81 36.12 -16.23
CA ALA A 81 -19.18 34.70 -16.24
C ALA A 81 -18.10 33.72 -16.74
N GLY A 82 -17.62 32.89 -15.81
CA GLY A 82 -17.50 31.45 -16.07
C GLY A 82 -16.12 30.83 -16.21
N LEU A 83 -15.02 31.48 -15.80
CA LEU A 83 -13.68 30.89 -15.90
C LEU A 83 -12.84 31.21 -14.65
N CYS A 84 -12.13 30.22 -14.12
CA CYS A 84 -11.31 30.34 -12.91
C CYS A 84 -10.14 31.34 -13.07
N GLN A 85 -9.59 31.85 -11.96
CA GLN A 85 -8.46 32.78 -12.03
C GLN A 85 -7.19 32.05 -12.48
N ALA A 86 -6.58 32.48 -13.59
CA ALA A 86 -5.35 31.85 -14.09
C ALA A 86 -4.26 31.82 -13.01
N GLY A 87 -3.63 30.66 -12.83
CA GLY A 87 -2.64 30.40 -11.78
C GLY A 87 -3.23 30.00 -10.43
N GLN A 88 -4.54 30.14 -10.21
CA GLN A 88 -5.20 29.65 -8.99
C GLN A 88 -5.05 28.14 -8.88
N GLU A 89 -4.57 27.68 -7.74
CA GLU A 89 -4.46 26.27 -7.41
C GLU A 89 -5.57 25.84 -6.46
N ILE A 90 -6.10 24.65 -6.68
CA ILE A 90 -7.04 23.97 -5.80
C ILE A 90 -6.52 22.56 -5.52
N GLN A 91 -6.71 22.11 -4.29
CA GLN A 91 -6.43 20.72 -3.91
C GLN A 91 -7.73 19.93 -3.93
N ASN A 92 -7.75 18.83 -4.70
CA ASN A 92 -8.85 17.89 -4.75
C ASN A 92 -8.33 16.50 -4.36
N GLY A 93 -8.54 16.13 -3.09
CA GLY A 93 -7.99 14.89 -2.54
C GLY A 93 -6.46 14.86 -2.60
N GLY A 94 -5.92 13.83 -3.25
CA GLY A 94 -4.48 13.61 -3.43
C GLY A 94 -3.84 14.35 -4.60
N PHE A 95 -4.51 15.37 -5.16
CA PHE A 95 -4.04 16.07 -6.37
C PHE A 95 -4.14 17.59 -6.21
N ILE A 96 -3.22 18.31 -6.85
CA ILE A 96 -3.27 19.76 -7.02
C ILE A 96 -3.58 20.07 -8.48
N SER A 97 -4.63 20.85 -8.70
CA SER A 97 -5.01 21.36 -10.01
C SER A 97 -4.81 22.86 -10.09
N GLN A 98 -4.27 23.35 -11.21
CA GLN A 98 -4.08 24.76 -11.49
C GLN A 98 -5.01 25.20 -12.61
N CYS A 99 -5.60 26.38 -12.45
CA CYS A 99 -6.42 26.99 -13.48
C CYS A 99 -5.56 27.62 -14.58
N ASN A 100 -5.86 27.30 -15.84
CA ASN A 100 -5.24 27.93 -17.02
C ASN A 100 -6.08 29.10 -17.59
N GLY A 101 -6.92 29.72 -16.76
CA GLY A 101 -7.85 30.78 -17.16
C GLY A 101 -9.11 30.29 -17.89
N LYS A 102 -9.30 28.98 -18.04
CA LYS A 102 -10.52 28.38 -18.62
C LYS A 102 -11.01 27.15 -17.84
N PHE A 103 -10.10 26.24 -17.55
CA PHE A 103 -10.36 25.01 -16.82
C PHE A 103 -9.21 24.71 -15.87
N TYR A 104 -9.46 23.83 -14.90
CA TYR A 104 -8.44 23.29 -14.01
C TYR A 104 -7.77 22.09 -14.68
N ALA A 105 -6.44 22.10 -14.68
CA ALA A 105 -5.61 20.96 -15.08
C ALA A 105 -4.81 20.50 -13.87
N THR A 106 -4.73 19.20 -13.63
CA THR A 106 -3.86 18.65 -12.58
C THR A 106 -2.40 18.95 -12.92
N VAL A 107 -1.66 19.47 -11.95
CA VAL A 107 -0.24 19.86 -12.10
C VAL A 107 0.68 19.10 -11.15
N ALA A 108 0.12 18.51 -10.09
CA ALA A 108 0.89 17.71 -9.15
C ALA A 108 0.01 16.68 -8.42
N CYS A 109 0.67 15.67 -7.89
CA CYS A 109 0.12 14.72 -6.93
C CYS A 109 0.61 15.07 -5.52
N LEU A 110 -0.07 14.55 -4.50
CA LEU A 110 0.35 14.65 -3.10
C LEU A 110 0.72 13.26 -2.57
N LEU A 111 1.84 13.17 -1.88
CA LEU A 111 2.24 11.93 -1.21
C LEU A 111 1.26 11.59 -0.08
N PRO A 112 0.89 10.31 0.08
CA PRO A 112 -0.17 9.90 0.98
C PRO A 112 0.16 10.13 2.47
N SER A 113 1.42 10.02 2.89
CA SER A 113 1.74 10.14 4.32
C SER A 113 1.88 11.60 4.80
N ASN A 114 2.46 12.46 3.97
CA ASN A 114 2.93 13.78 4.39
C ASN A 114 2.38 14.93 3.53
N GLY A 115 1.58 14.62 2.51
CA GLY A 115 1.01 15.63 1.62
C GLY A 115 2.04 16.41 0.81
N VAL A 116 3.28 15.91 0.67
CA VAL A 116 4.31 16.58 -0.13
C VAL A 116 3.90 16.61 -1.59
N ARG A 117 4.04 17.78 -2.20
CA ARG A 117 3.75 18.02 -3.61
C ARG A 117 4.77 17.36 -4.52
N VAL A 118 4.29 16.55 -5.46
CA VAL A 118 5.08 15.89 -6.50
C VAL A 118 4.59 16.38 -7.87
N PRO A 119 5.35 17.23 -8.58
CA PRO A 119 4.99 17.67 -9.92
C PRO A 119 4.83 16.50 -10.90
N ILE A 120 3.98 16.65 -11.91
CA ILE A 120 3.85 15.63 -12.97
C ILE A 120 5.23 15.34 -13.60
N GLY A 121 5.54 14.06 -13.78
CA GLY A 121 6.81 13.56 -14.29
C GLY A 121 7.93 13.45 -13.24
N SER A 122 7.73 14.00 -12.03
CA SER A 122 8.72 13.98 -10.95
C SER A 122 8.53 12.77 -10.03
N ARG A 123 9.62 12.41 -9.36
CA ARG A 123 9.66 11.34 -8.34
C ARG A 123 9.89 11.90 -6.95
N ALA A 124 9.33 11.26 -5.94
CA ALA A 124 9.58 11.57 -4.54
C ALA A 124 9.46 10.32 -3.68
N ASN A 125 10.18 10.31 -2.55
CA ASN A 125 10.11 9.22 -1.59
C ASN A 125 9.06 9.52 -0.52
N ASP A 126 8.29 8.50 -0.17
CA ASP A 126 7.38 8.51 0.96
C ASP A 126 7.55 7.20 1.77
N GLY A 127 8.16 7.33 2.95
CA GLY A 127 8.58 6.19 3.76
C GLY A 127 9.53 5.26 2.98
N ASN A 128 9.12 3.99 2.83
CA ASN A 128 9.88 2.95 2.15
C ASN A 128 9.53 2.81 0.66
N PHE A 129 8.89 3.81 0.05
CA PHE A 129 8.45 3.74 -1.35
C PHE A 129 8.89 4.99 -2.11
N GLU A 130 9.30 4.79 -3.36
CA GLU A 130 9.46 5.84 -4.35
C GLU A 130 8.18 5.93 -5.17
N TYR A 131 7.64 7.14 -5.32
CA TYR A 131 6.46 7.41 -6.11
C TYR A 131 6.79 8.32 -7.30
N ILE A 132 6.04 8.18 -8.38
CA ILE A 132 6.02 9.08 -9.54
C ILE A 132 4.60 9.61 -9.76
N CYS A 133 4.45 10.91 -10.03
CA CYS A 133 3.20 11.48 -10.49
C CYS A 133 3.15 11.43 -12.02
N VAL A 134 2.23 10.66 -12.60
CA VAL A 134 2.11 10.50 -14.06
C VAL A 134 0.77 11.01 -14.55
N SER A 135 0.76 11.59 -15.75
CA SER A 135 -0.44 12.01 -16.46
C SER A 135 -0.41 11.48 -17.89
N ASP A 136 -1.50 10.89 -18.34
CA ASP A 136 -1.68 10.42 -19.72
C ASP A 136 -2.46 11.41 -20.60
N GLY A 137 -2.73 12.61 -20.06
CA GLY A 137 -3.54 13.65 -20.68
C GLY A 137 -5.03 13.58 -20.32
N SER A 138 -5.53 12.42 -19.90
CA SER A 138 -6.92 12.23 -19.46
C SER A 138 -7.03 12.01 -17.95
N THR A 139 -6.08 11.29 -17.37
CA THR A 139 -6.02 10.94 -15.96
C THR A 139 -4.65 11.25 -15.40
N THR A 140 -4.61 11.69 -14.14
CA THR A 140 -3.38 11.81 -13.37
C THR A 140 -3.42 10.81 -12.24
N SER A 141 -2.30 10.10 -12.03
CA SER A 141 -2.17 9.07 -10.99
C SER A 141 -0.82 9.16 -10.31
N LEU A 142 -0.80 8.84 -9.01
CA LEU A 142 0.41 8.63 -8.25
C LEU A 142 0.71 7.12 -8.26
N LYS A 143 1.87 6.72 -8.78
CA LYS A 143 2.27 5.32 -8.90
C LYS A 143 3.51 5.06 -8.06
N SER A 144 3.53 3.96 -7.31
CA SER A 144 4.76 3.46 -6.69
C SER A 144 5.65 2.86 -7.78
N THR A 145 6.92 3.27 -7.83
CA THR A 145 7.89 2.83 -8.83
C THR A 145 9.01 1.98 -8.26
N ALA A 146 9.29 2.07 -6.98
CA ALA A 146 10.33 1.29 -6.32
C ALA A 146 10.11 1.28 -4.80
N CYS A 147 10.84 0.42 -4.12
CA CYS A 147 10.94 0.42 -2.67
C CYS A 147 12.31 0.96 -2.25
N ILE A 148 12.34 1.67 -1.14
CA ILE A 148 13.57 2.14 -0.50
C ILE A 148 13.78 1.26 0.75
N ILE A 149 14.75 0.36 0.69
CA ILE A 149 15.06 -0.58 1.76
C ILE A 149 16.49 -0.30 2.21
N ASP A 150 16.66 0.08 3.48
CA ASP A 150 17.97 0.40 4.07
C ASP A 150 18.77 1.42 3.23
N GLY A 151 18.04 2.40 2.65
CA GLY A 151 18.59 3.45 1.79
C GLY A 151 18.82 3.04 0.33
N GLN A 152 18.62 1.77 -0.03
CA GLN A 152 18.78 1.28 -1.40
C GLN A 152 17.45 1.26 -2.15
N ARG A 153 17.48 1.73 -3.40
CA ARG A 153 16.34 1.66 -4.32
C ARG A 153 16.27 0.27 -4.93
N LEU A 154 15.19 -0.44 -4.65
CA LEU A 154 14.91 -1.76 -5.16
C LEU A 154 13.76 -1.68 -6.18
N GLU A 155 14.03 -2.15 -7.39
CA GLU A 155 13.01 -2.21 -8.44
C GLU A 155 11.87 -3.17 -8.02
N PRO A 156 10.64 -2.95 -8.53
CA PRO A 156 9.54 -3.85 -8.32
C PRO A 156 9.95 -5.26 -8.68
N ASN A 157 9.46 -6.24 -7.92
CA ASN A 157 9.73 -7.65 -8.19
C ASN A 157 11.19 -8.10 -7.95
N TYR A 158 12.01 -7.28 -7.30
CA TYR A 158 13.33 -7.72 -6.82
C TYR A 158 13.32 -7.92 -5.30
N ALA A 159 14.28 -8.72 -4.83
CA ALA A 159 14.55 -8.94 -3.41
C ALA A 159 16.05 -8.75 -3.14
N MET A 160 16.39 -8.32 -1.93
CA MET A 160 17.76 -8.19 -1.47
C MET A 160 17.93 -8.84 -0.09
N ALA A 161 19.13 -9.38 0.14
CA ALA A 161 19.51 -9.87 1.45
C ALA A 161 19.84 -8.69 2.38
N VAL A 162 19.30 -8.74 3.59
CA VAL A 162 19.54 -7.79 4.68
C VAL A 162 19.82 -8.60 5.95
N GLY A 163 21.10 -8.76 6.27
CA GLY A 163 21.52 -9.72 7.29
C GLY A 163 21.14 -11.14 6.90
N ASP A 164 20.44 -11.84 7.78
CA ASP A 164 19.98 -13.23 7.57
C ASP A 164 18.59 -13.32 6.90
N PHE A 165 18.01 -12.19 6.49
CA PHE A 165 16.66 -12.13 5.93
C PHE A 165 16.66 -11.59 4.49
N TYR A 166 15.60 -11.88 3.74
CA TYR A 166 15.35 -11.28 2.44
C TYR A 166 14.19 -10.28 2.53
N LYS A 167 14.38 -9.08 1.99
CA LYS A 167 13.33 -8.08 1.83
C LYS A 167 13.04 -7.91 0.33
N GLY A 168 11.78 -7.98 -0.05
CA GLY A 168 11.33 -7.82 -1.44
C GLY A 168 10.51 -6.55 -1.66
N CYS A 169 10.56 -6.02 -2.89
CA CYS A 169 9.70 -4.92 -3.31
C CYS A 169 8.54 -5.45 -4.14
N TYR A 170 7.31 -5.25 -3.66
CA TYR A 170 6.08 -5.70 -4.33
C TYR A 170 5.11 -4.53 -4.43
N GLN A 171 4.52 -4.34 -5.60
CA GLN A 171 3.57 -3.24 -5.86
C GLN A 171 2.14 -3.56 -5.39
N SER A 172 1.84 -4.85 -5.21
CA SER A 172 0.56 -5.35 -4.77
C SER A 172 0.76 -6.52 -3.79
N PRO A 173 -0.15 -6.74 -2.82
CA PRO A 173 -0.14 -7.94 -1.98
C PRO A 173 -0.25 -9.25 -2.80
N ASP A 174 -0.91 -9.21 -3.94
CA ASP A 174 -1.14 -10.38 -4.80
C ASP A 174 0.16 -10.81 -5.52
N ASP A 175 1.02 -9.85 -5.85
CA ASP A 175 2.34 -10.13 -6.45
C ASP A 175 3.26 -10.91 -5.51
N PHE A 176 3.10 -10.73 -4.19
CA PHE A 176 3.89 -11.44 -3.19
C PHE A 176 3.53 -12.93 -3.15
N LEU A 177 2.24 -13.26 -3.13
CA LEU A 177 1.77 -14.64 -3.02
C LEU A 177 2.15 -15.48 -4.24
N LEU A 178 2.02 -14.92 -5.45
CA LEU A 178 2.37 -15.60 -6.70
C LEU A 178 3.86 -15.94 -6.77
N LYS A 179 4.73 -15.07 -6.25
CA LYS A 179 6.17 -15.33 -6.24
C LYS A 179 6.63 -16.25 -5.13
N LEU A 180 5.97 -16.23 -3.98
CA LEU A 180 6.22 -17.23 -2.96
C LEU A 180 5.95 -18.63 -3.53
N LEU A 181 4.84 -18.80 -4.25
CA LEU A 181 4.47 -20.07 -4.90
C LEU A 181 5.56 -20.57 -5.85
N HIS A 182 6.13 -19.71 -6.70
CA HIS A 182 7.20 -20.09 -7.62
C HIS A 182 8.56 -20.39 -6.96
N LEU A 183 8.80 -19.95 -5.71
CA LEU A 183 10.03 -20.26 -4.98
C LEU A 183 9.98 -21.65 -4.31
N PHE A 184 8.80 -22.29 -4.25
CA PHE A 184 8.59 -23.59 -3.61
C PHE A 184 8.35 -24.74 -4.61
N GLU A 185 8.43 -24.47 -5.92
CA GLU A 185 8.51 -25.48 -7.00
C GLU A 185 9.96 -25.71 -7.42
#